data_AF-A0A3L7UTI0-F1
#
_entry.id   AF-A0A3L7UTI0-F1
#
_cell.length_a   1.000
_cell.length_b   1.000
_cell.length_c   1.000
_cell.angle_alpha   90.00
_cell.angle_beta   90.00
_cell.angle_gamma   90.00
#
_symmetry.space_group_name_H-M   'P 1'
#
loop_
_entity.id
_entity.type
_entity.pdbx_description
1 polymer ?
#
loop_
_entity_poly.entity_id
_entity_poly.type
_entity_poly.pdbx_seq_one_letter_code
_entity_poly.pdbx_strand_id
1 'polypeptide(L)'
;MLPIHPSLVIIVLVASLSQTRFTLVTDASQETDAAALSAEVTALSGKPLDEIAIQRLITIDQHLAKSPVVDVTLDQARVLMALAKSQDAIALEHVRSVFENAPERRGSAARALAAATTLRPTDQQDWQYMVRSLSVVRGDDAVDVLHALQRFRTRANKGQWVRQVMLIGLQLPVDQQTAATGLLRHWTGVPLKKSEASDWTLNKYQEWFSVEYPDQPAAVLPVDLAGRKWTMATLEPALQTFQTSDALVQQGQLVYQKAGCQKCHRRNKVGEALGPDLTSLGWRRQRHEILHSTLYPSHELNEEYPTVTIVLKSGKSLSGMMSGSSPETLAIVSNTGLREEFSRTDVETIVNQKTSNMPEGLLEPLNADEIMALIAFLSSVDGIPRPHTDEG
;
A
#
# COMPACT_ATOMS: atom_id res chain seq x y z
N MET A 1 31.23 -16.50 -58.83
CA MET A 1 30.05 -17.26 -58.38
C MET A 1 28.86 -16.31 -58.39
N LEU A 2 27.80 -16.69 -59.10
CA LEU A 2 26.68 -15.84 -59.50
C LEU A 2 25.92 -15.20 -58.32
N PRO A 3 25.43 -13.96 -58.48
CA PRO A 3 24.40 -13.32 -57.67
C PRO A 3 23.02 -13.32 -58.39
N ILE A 4 21.89 -13.43 -57.66
CA ILE A 4 20.54 -13.22 -58.24
C ILE A 4 19.60 -12.57 -57.19
N HIS A 5 19.49 -11.23 -57.29
CA HIS A 5 18.29 -10.36 -57.39
C HIS A 5 17.11 -10.35 -56.35
N PRO A 6 16.31 -9.24 -56.31
CA PRO A 6 15.61 -8.67 -55.15
C PRO A 6 14.08 -8.68 -55.43
N SER A 7 13.24 -7.91 -54.71
CA SER A 7 12.13 -7.18 -55.36
C SER A 7 11.36 -6.20 -54.45
N LEU A 8 11.35 -4.96 -54.96
CA LEU A 8 10.24 -4.01 -55.11
C LEU A 8 9.74 -3.15 -53.94
N VAL A 9 10.20 -1.90 -53.98
CA VAL A 9 9.42 -0.69 -53.70
C VAL A 9 8.60 -0.34 -54.96
N ILE A 10 7.29 -0.08 -54.82
CA ILE A 10 6.53 0.78 -55.74
C ILE A 10 5.56 1.65 -54.91
N ILE A 11 5.76 2.97 -55.03
CA ILE A 11 4.79 4.02 -54.70
C ILE A 11 4.11 4.42 -56.01
N VAL A 12 2.78 4.42 -56.06
CA VAL A 12 1.98 5.17 -57.05
C VAL A 12 0.81 5.85 -56.35
N LEU A 13 0.59 7.11 -56.75
CA LEU A 13 -0.30 8.14 -56.21
C LEU A 13 -1.74 8.08 -56.80
N VAL A 14 -2.69 8.63 -56.02
CA VAL A 14 -3.91 9.41 -56.40
C VAL A 14 -5.27 8.70 -56.54
N ALA A 15 -6.11 9.02 -55.53
CA ALA A 15 -7.52 9.42 -55.49
C ALA A 15 -8.63 8.59 -56.18
N SER A 16 -9.61 8.15 -55.36
CA SER A 16 -11.03 8.45 -55.59
C SER A 16 -11.84 8.23 -54.31
N LEU A 17 -12.79 9.15 -54.06
CA LEU A 17 -13.66 9.24 -52.90
C LEU A 17 -14.60 8.03 -52.75
N SER A 18 -14.68 7.48 -51.54
CA SER A 18 -15.88 6.83 -51.03
C SER A 18 -15.94 7.05 -49.53
N GLN A 19 -16.94 7.82 -49.10
CA GLN A 19 -17.29 8.04 -47.70
C GLN A 19 -17.59 6.69 -47.05
N THR A 20 -16.63 6.15 -46.30
CA THR A 20 -16.92 5.08 -45.34
C THR A 20 -16.99 5.74 -43.98
N ARG A 21 -18.19 5.79 -43.41
CA ARG A 21 -18.42 6.19 -42.02
C ARG A 21 -17.46 5.40 -41.14
N PHE A 22 -16.56 6.09 -40.43
CA PHE A 22 -16.00 5.56 -39.20
C PHE A 22 -17.14 5.51 -38.18
N THR A 23 -17.86 4.38 -38.15
CA THR A 23 -18.58 3.98 -36.95
C THR A 23 -17.52 3.67 -35.91
N LEU A 24 -17.46 4.48 -34.85
CA LEU A 24 -16.93 4.06 -33.56
C LEU A 24 -17.66 2.76 -33.19
N VAL A 25 -16.98 1.63 -33.41
CA VAL A 25 -17.36 0.37 -32.78
C VAL A 25 -16.96 0.54 -31.32
N THR A 26 -17.90 0.98 -30.50
CA THR A 26 -17.78 0.79 -29.06
C THR A 26 -17.79 -0.71 -28.78
N ASP A 27 -16.94 -1.09 -27.85
CA ASP A 27 -16.40 -2.42 -27.59
C ASP A 27 -17.44 -3.43 -27.06
N ALA A 28 -18.35 -3.89 -27.92
CA ALA A 28 -19.27 -4.98 -27.57
C ALA A 28 -18.55 -6.34 -27.42
N SER A 29 -17.31 -6.46 -27.89
CA SER A 29 -16.50 -7.69 -27.79
C SER A 29 -15.89 -7.90 -26.40
N GLN A 30 -15.45 -6.84 -25.71
CA GLN A 30 -14.93 -6.97 -24.34
C GLN A 30 -16.03 -7.22 -23.30
N GLU A 31 -17.22 -6.64 -23.47
CA GLU A 31 -18.37 -6.91 -22.58
C GLU A 31 -18.84 -8.37 -22.67
N THR A 32 -18.76 -9.00 -23.84
CA THR A 32 -19.13 -10.43 -24.00
C THR A 32 -18.18 -11.41 -23.31
N ASP A 33 -16.95 -11.00 -22.99
CA ASP A 33 -15.95 -11.84 -22.30
C ASP A 33 -16.14 -11.77 -20.77
N ALA A 34 -16.38 -10.57 -20.22
CA ALA A 34 -16.51 -10.37 -18.77
C ALA A 34 -17.68 -11.15 -18.14
N ALA A 35 -18.86 -11.13 -18.77
CA ALA A 35 -20.03 -11.85 -18.27
C ALA A 35 -19.86 -13.38 -18.33
N ALA A 36 -19.19 -13.88 -19.38
CA ALA A 36 -18.88 -15.30 -19.53
C ALA A 36 -17.89 -15.77 -18.46
N LEU A 37 -16.82 -14.98 -18.22
CA LEU A 37 -15.86 -15.23 -17.16
C LEU A 37 -16.52 -15.18 -15.78
N SER A 38 -17.41 -14.23 -15.52
CA SER A 38 -18.15 -14.13 -14.25
C SER A 38 -19.01 -15.37 -13.97
N ALA A 39 -19.71 -15.86 -14.99
CA ALA A 39 -20.49 -17.09 -14.90
C ALA A 39 -19.60 -18.32 -14.64
N GLU A 40 -18.43 -18.38 -15.30
CA GLU A 40 -17.46 -19.46 -15.10
C GLU A 40 -16.85 -19.43 -13.69
N VAL A 41 -16.46 -18.25 -13.17
CA VAL A 41 -15.99 -18.06 -11.79
C VAL A 41 -17.04 -18.58 -10.82
N THR A 42 -18.30 -18.18 -11.00
CA THR A 42 -19.40 -18.64 -10.13
C THR A 42 -19.56 -20.16 -10.16
N ALA A 43 -19.48 -20.78 -11.35
CA ALA A 43 -19.62 -22.23 -11.50
C ALA A 43 -18.45 -23.02 -10.91
N LEU A 44 -17.22 -22.50 -11.02
CA LEU A 44 -16.02 -23.16 -10.48
C LEU A 44 -15.89 -22.95 -8.98
N SER A 45 -16.09 -21.73 -8.47
CA SER A 45 -15.94 -21.39 -7.05
C SER A 45 -16.99 -22.03 -6.13
N GLY A 46 -18.08 -22.57 -6.67
CA GLY A 46 -19.15 -23.21 -5.91
C GLY A 46 -18.92 -24.68 -5.54
N LYS A 47 -17.81 -25.29 -5.96
CA LYS A 47 -17.53 -26.73 -5.77
C LYS A 47 -16.06 -26.97 -5.35
N PRO A 48 -15.72 -28.16 -4.82
CA PRO A 48 -14.33 -28.56 -4.64
C PRO A 48 -13.55 -28.45 -5.95
N LEU A 49 -12.34 -27.89 -5.88
CA LEU A 49 -11.51 -27.64 -7.06
C LEU A 49 -10.53 -28.80 -7.29
N ASP A 50 -10.52 -29.33 -8.51
CA ASP A 50 -9.44 -30.19 -9.00
C ASP A 50 -8.32 -29.35 -9.65
N GLU A 51 -7.24 -30.00 -10.06
CA GLU A 51 -6.06 -29.35 -10.66
C GLU A 51 -6.42 -28.52 -11.91
N ILE A 52 -7.34 -29.01 -12.74
CA ILE A 52 -7.79 -28.32 -13.96
C ILE A 52 -8.56 -27.06 -13.59
N ALA A 53 -9.48 -27.14 -12.63
CA ALA A 53 -10.25 -26.00 -12.16
C ALA A 53 -9.35 -24.94 -11.48
N ILE A 54 -8.34 -25.35 -10.72
CA ILE A 54 -7.35 -24.44 -10.12
C ILE A 54 -6.61 -23.69 -11.21
N GLN A 55 -6.04 -24.40 -12.19
CA GLN A 55 -5.30 -23.77 -13.28
C GLN A 55 -6.18 -22.83 -14.11
N ARG A 56 -7.46 -23.20 -14.30
CA ARG A 56 -8.42 -22.37 -15.00
C ARG A 56 -8.73 -21.09 -14.21
N LEU A 57 -8.99 -21.18 -12.91
CA LEU A 57 -9.23 -20.01 -12.05
C LEU A 57 -8.02 -19.08 -12.01
N ILE A 58 -6.80 -19.60 -11.93
CA ILE A 58 -5.57 -18.79 -12.03
C ILE A 58 -5.51 -18.03 -13.36
N THR A 59 -5.84 -18.71 -14.46
CA THR A 59 -5.86 -18.09 -15.80
C THR A 59 -6.93 -16.98 -15.89
N ILE A 60 -8.11 -17.22 -15.32
CA ILE A 60 -9.18 -16.22 -15.24
C ILE A 60 -8.71 -15.02 -14.41
N ASP A 61 -8.11 -15.24 -13.24
CA ASP A 61 -7.59 -14.17 -12.38
C ASP A 61 -6.60 -13.26 -13.11
N GLN A 62 -5.64 -13.86 -13.82
CA GLN A 62 -4.64 -13.13 -14.60
C GLN A 62 -5.25 -12.33 -15.76
N HIS A 63 -6.34 -12.83 -16.35
CA HIS A 63 -7.08 -12.10 -17.37
C HIS A 63 -7.84 -10.92 -16.75
N LEU A 64 -8.62 -11.16 -15.69
CA LEU A 64 -9.39 -10.12 -14.99
C LEU A 64 -8.49 -9.03 -14.43
N ALA A 65 -7.27 -9.35 -13.97
CA ALA A 65 -6.31 -8.38 -13.45
C ALA A 65 -5.84 -7.34 -14.50
N LYS A 66 -6.01 -7.64 -15.79
CA LYS A 66 -5.66 -6.73 -16.90
C LYS A 66 -6.87 -5.96 -17.43
N SER A 67 -8.07 -6.26 -16.93
CA SER A 67 -9.29 -5.64 -17.41
C SER A 67 -9.38 -4.18 -16.92
N PRO A 68 -9.70 -3.22 -17.80
CA PRO A 68 -9.97 -1.84 -17.39
C PRO A 68 -11.37 -1.67 -16.76
N VAL A 69 -12.18 -2.74 -16.71
CA VAL A 69 -13.58 -2.70 -16.26
C VAL A 69 -13.66 -2.75 -14.74
N VAL A 70 -14.35 -1.79 -14.12
CA VAL A 70 -14.46 -1.65 -12.65
C VAL A 70 -15.21 -2.82 -11.99
N ASP A 71 -16.17 -3.42 -12.70
CA ASP A 71 -17.10 -4.43 -12.16
C ASP A 71 -16.48 -5.84 -11.95
N VAL A 72 -15.22 -6.04 -12.34
CA VAL A 72 -14.55 -7.35 -12.17
C VAL A 72 -14.00 -7.58 -10.77
N THR A 73 -14.00 -6.57 -9.90
CA THR A 73 -13.40 -6.62 -8.55
C THR A 73 -14.03 -7.70 -7.67
N LEU A 74 -15.35 -7.88 -7.78
CA LEU A 74 -16.07 -8.93 -7.05
C LEU A 74 -15.62 -10.34 -7.49
N ASP A 75 -15.47 -10.55 -8.81
CA ASP A 75 -15.04 -11.84 -9.34
C ASP A 75 -13.57 -12.13 -9.02
N GLN A 76 -12.69 -11.12 -9.12
CA GLN A 76 -11.30 -11.23 -8.66
C GLN A 76 -11.23 -11.69 -7.19
N ALA A 77 -12.05 -11.10 -6.31
CA ALA A 77 -12.08 -11.50 -4.91
C ALA A 77 -12.62 -12.94 -4.72
N ARG A 78 -13.66 -13.33 -5.48
CA ARG A 78 -14.21 -14.70 -5.47
C ARG A 78 -13.17 -15.74 -5.91
N VAL A 79 -12.40 -15.44 -6.96
CA VAL A 79 -11.36 -16.33 -7.46
C VAL A 79 -10.29 -16.57 -6.39
N LEU A 80 -9.73 -15.51 -5.79
CA LEU A 80 -8.73 -15.64 -4.73
C LEU A 80 -9.27 -16.44 -3.54
N MET A 81 -10.51 -16.18 -3.14
CA MET A 81 -11.17 -16.90 -2.05
C MET A 81 -11.33 -18.40 -2.35
N ALA A 82 -11.74 -18.76 -3.57
CA ALA A 82 -11.88 -20.15 -3.98
C ALA A 82 -10.51 -20.87 -4.03
N LEU A 83 -9.50 -20.21 -4.59
CA LEU A 83 -8.12 -20.71 -4.62
C LEU A 83 -7.55 -20.92 -3.21
N ALA A 84 -7.71 -19.97 -2.30
CA ALA A 84 -7.21 -20.12 -0.93
C ALA A 84 -7.94 -21.24 -0.17
N LYS A 85 -9.25 -21.43 -0.40
CA LYS A 85 -10.04 -22.48 0.24
C LYS A 85 -9.72 -23.88 -0.24
N SER A 86 -9.17 -24.06 -1.46
CA SER A 86 -8.82 -25.40 -1.98
C SER A 86 -7.70 -26.08 -1.18
N GLN A 87 -6.90 -25.31 -0.44
CA GLN A 87 -5.70 -25.77 0.27
C GLN A 87 -4.60 -26.33 -0.64
N ASP A 88 -4.73 -26.17 -1.95
CA ASP A 88 -3.72 -26.59 -2.90
C ASP A 88 -2.53 -25.65 -2.90
N ALA A 89 -1.32 -26.21 -2.98
CA ALA A 89 -0.08 -25.44 -2.88
C ALA A 89 0.09 -24.43 -4.02
N ILE A 90 -0.29 -24.79 -5.25
CA ILE A 90 -0.20 -23.90 -6.42
C ILE A 90 -1.23 -22.77 -6.29
N ALA A 91 -2.46 -23.12 -5.89
CA ALA A 91 -3.52 -22.14 -5.66
C ALA A 91 -3.13 -21.09 -4.61
N LEU A 92 -2.54 -21.52 -3.50
CA LEU A 92 -2.08 -20.65 -2.42
C LEU A 92 -0.90 -19.78 -2.81
N GLU A 93 0.06 -20.33 -3.56
CA GLU A 93 1.18 -19.57 -4.07
C GLU A 93 0.72 -18.46 -5.03
N HIS A 94 -0.32 -18.72 -5.84
CA HIS A 94 -0.94 -17.68 -6.65
C HIS A 94 -1.55 -16.56 -5.80
N VAL A 95 -2.31 -16.89 -4.75
CA VAL A 95 -2.90 -15.88 -3.84
C VAL A 95 -1.82 -15.03 -3.16
N ARG A 96 -0.73 -15.65 -2.71
CA ARG A 96 0.43 -14.96 -2.12
C ARG A 96 1.14 -14.07 -3.13
N SER A 97 1.32 -14.55 -4.36
CA SER A 97 1.88 -13.76 -5.46
C SER A 97 1.03 -12.52 -5.76
N VAL A 98 -0.29 -12.62 -5.71
CA VAL A 98 -1.19 -11.46 -5.86
C VAL A 98 -0.98 -10.46 -4.73
N PHE A 99 -0.81 -10.89 -3.48
CA PHE A 99 -0.49 -9.99 -2.38
C PHE A 99 0.82 -9.23 -2.62
N GLU A 100 1.87 -9.91 -3.08
CA GLU A 100 3.16 -9.26 -3.32
C GLU A 100 3.11 -8.26 -4.48
N ASN A 101 2.52 -8.69 -5.60
CA ASN A 101 2.70 -8.02 -6.88
C ASN A 101 1.54 -7.12 -7.29
N ALA A 102 0.39 -7.17 -6.62
CA ALA A 102 -0.76 -6.34 -6.94
C ALA A 102 -1.22 -5.55 -5.70
N PRO A 103 -0.63 -4.37 -5.42
CA PRO A 103 -0.93 -3.59 -4.22
C PRO A 103 -2.41 -3.35 -4.01
N GLU A 104 -3.14 -2.90 -5.03
CA GLU A 104 -4.58 -2.66 -4.96
C GLU A 104 -5.41 -3.92 -4.64
N ARG A 105 -4.85 -5.12 -4.82
CA ARG A 105 -5.51 -6.41 -4.54
C ARG A 105 -5.07 -7.07 -3.24
N ARG A 106 -4.16 -6.44 -2.46
CA ARG A 106 -3.65 -7.00 -1.20
C ARG A 106 -4.73 -7.29 -0.18
N GLY A 107 -5.74 -6.42 -0.07
CA GLY A 107 -6.88 -6.63 0.84
C GLY A 107 -7.60 -7.95 0.55
N SER A 108 -7.98 -8.16 -0.72
CA SER A 108 -8.66 -9.37 -1.16
C SER A 108 -7.81 -10.62 -1.01
N ALA A 109 -6.51 -10.54 -1.32
CA ALA A 109 -5.58 -11.65 -1.12
C ALA A 109 -5.42 -12.00 0.37
N ALA A 110 -5.25 -10.99 1.23
CA ALA A 110 -5.15 -11.18 2.68
C ALA A 110 -6.43 -11.79 3.26
N ARG A 111 -7.61 -11.34 2.80
CA ARG A 111 -8.90 -11.92 3.18
C ARG A 111 -9.02 -13.39 2.76
N ALA A 112 -8.59 -13.72 1.54
CA ALA A 112 -8.59 -15.09 1.06
C ALA A 112 -7.68 -16.00 1.92
N LEU A 113 -6.46 -15.54 2.23
CA LEU A 113 -5.55 -16.24 3.14
C LEU A 113 -6.17 -16.37 4.55
N ALA A 114 -6.79 -15.32 5.08
CA ALA A 114 -7.49 -15.33 6.37
C ALA A 114 -8.58 -16.40 6.43
N ALA A 115 -9.35 -16.58 5.35
CA ALA A 115 -10.36 -17.64 5.28
C ALA A 115 -9.75 -19.05 5.30
N ALA A 116 -8.61 -19.24 4.63
CA ALA A 116 -7.88 -20.52 4.61
C ALA A 116 -7.30 -20.93 5.98
N THR A 117 -7.05 -19.97 6.87
CA THR A 117 -6.46 -20.24 8.21
C THR A 117 -7.27 -21.20 9.08
N THR A 118 -8.59 -21.28 8.85
CA THR A 118 -9.45 -22.23 9.57
C THR A 118 -9.01 -23.68 9.36
N LEU A 119 -8.39 -23.98 8.21
CA LEU A 119 -7.89 -25.29 7.84
C LEU A 119 -6.37 -25.44 8.11
N ARG A 120 -5.63 -24.33 8.22
CA ARG A 120 -4.16 -24.30 8.41
C ARG A 120 -3.69 -23.26 9.44
N PRO A 121 -4.05 -23.40 10.73
CA PRO A 121 -3.75 -22.39 11.76
C PRO A 121 -2.26 -22.33 12.19
N THR A 122 -1.39 -23.11 11.54
CA THR A 122 0.05 -23.19 11.84
C THR A 122 0.94 -22.77 10.68
N ASP A 123 0.38 -22.39 9.53
CA ASP A 123 1.15 -21.93 8.37
C ASP A 123 1.78 -20.55 8.68
N GLN A 124 3.09 -20.55 8.95
CA GLN A 124 3.81 -19.32 9.32
C GLN A 124 3.91 -18.33 8.16
N GLN A 125 3.89 -18.83 6.92
CA GLN A 125 3.95 -17.96 5.75
C GLN A 125 2.65 -17.16 5.64
N ASP A 126 1.49 -17.81 5.78
CA ASP A 126 0.19 -17.12 5.82
C ASP A 126 0.14 -16.10 6.96
N TRP A 127 0.66 -16.47 8.15
CA TRP A 127 0.74 -15.54 9.28
C TRP A 127 1.52 -14.27 8.94
N GLN A 128 2.68 -14.38 8.27
CA GLN A 128 3.48 -13.22 7.85
C GLN A 128 2.69 -12.31 6.89
N TYR A 129 2.02 -12.89 5.90
CA TYR A 129 1.17 -12.14 4.97
C TYR A 129 0.03 -11.41 5.69
N MET A 130 -0.64 -12.05 6.66
CA MET A 130 -1.71 -11.42 7.42
C MET A 130 -1.21 -10.30 8.33
N VAL A 131 -0.07 -10.45 9.01
CA VAL A 131 0.51 -9.37 9.82
C VAL A 131 0.88 -8.19 8.92
N ARG A 132 1.55 -8.43 7.78
CA ARG A 132 1.87 -7.39 6.79
C ARG A 132 0.61 -6.74 6.20
N SER A 133 -0.50 -7.47 6.12
CA SER A 133 -1.76 -6.93 5.60
C SER A 133 -2.42 -5.92 6.53
N LEU A 134 -2.06 -5.85 7.81
CA LEU A 134 -2.67 -4.94 8.78
C LEU A 134 -2.54 -3.45 8.39
N SER A 135 -1.53 -3.07 7.60
CA SER A 135 -1.42 -1.70 7.07
C SER A 135 -2.44 -1.39 5.95
N VAL A 136 -2.96 -2.41 5.26
CA VAL A 136 -3.75 -2.25 4.03
C VAL A 136 -5.21 -2.72 4.12
N VAL A 137 -5.54 -3.67 5.00
CA VAL A 137 -6.91 -4.17 5.14
C VAL A 137 -7.82 -3.15 5.80
N ARG A 138 -9.08 -3.08 5.36
CA ARG A 138 -10.11 -2.15 5.86
C ARG A 138 -11.46 -2.85 5.95
N GLY A 139 -12.39 -2.28 6.73
CA GLY A 139 -13.77 -2.79 6.86
C GLY A 139 -13.82 -4.28 7.24
N ASP A 140 -14.71 -5.02 6.58
CA ASP A 140 -14.91 -6.45 6.86
C ASP A 140 -13.66 -7.30 6.59
N ASP A 141 -12.84 -6.95 5.59
CA ASP A 141 -11.59 -7.67 5.31
C ASP A 141 -10.61 -7.55 6.50
N ALA A 142 -10.60 -6.39 7.17
CA ALA A 142 -9.81 -6.20 8.37
C ALA A 142 -10.31 -7.05 9.54
N VAL A 143 -11.63 -7.15 9.72
CA VAL A 143 -12.24 -8.02 10.75
C VAL A 143 -11.86 -9.48 10.52
N ASP A 144 -11.94 -9.95 9.27
CA ASP A 144 -11.57 -11.33 8.89
C ASP A 144 -10.10 -11.62 9.25
N VAL A 145 -9.19 -10.71 8.90
CA VAL A 145 -7.75 -10.84 9.22
C VAL A 145 -7.48 -10.80 10.72
N LEU A 146 -8.10 -9.86 11.46
CA LEU A 146 -7.92 -9.73 12.90
C LEU A 146 -8.34 -11.00 13.64
N HIS A 147 -9.46 -11.63 13.24
CA HIS A 147 -9.89 -12.92 13.79
C HIS A 147 -8.98 -14.07 13.37
N ALA A 148 -8.52 -14.09 12.12
CA ALA A 148 -7.62 -15.12 11.65
C ALA A 148 -6.28 -15.13 12.40
N LEU A 149 -5.69 -13.95 12.66
CA LEU A 149 -4.45 -13.81 13.42
C LEU A 149 -4.55 -14.31 14.87
N GLN A 150 -5.74 -14.31 15.48
CA GLN A 150 -5.95 -14.88 16.82
C GLN A 150 -5.85 -16.41 16.85
N ARG A 151 -5.95 -17.09 15.70
CA ARG A 151 -5.84 -18.55 15.61
C ARG A 151 -4.39 -19.03 15.68
N PHE A 152 -3.43 -18.15 15.37
CA PHE A 152 -2.01 -18.50 15.38
C PHE A 152 -1.45 -18.45 16.80
N ARG A 153 -0.56 -19.39 17.10
CA ARG A 153 0.26 -19.32 18.32
C ARG A 153 1.28 -18.18 18.26
N THR A 154 1.79 -17.88 17.07
CA THR A 154 2.73 -16.79 16.83
C THR A 154 2.07 -15.43 17.11
N ARG A 155 2.79 -14.55 17.80
CA ARG A 155 2.31 -13.22 18.20
C ARG A 155 3.23 -12.15 17.64
N ALA A 156 2.66 -11.03 17.20
CA ALA A 156 3.42 -9.84 16.83
C ALA A 156 3.25 -8.77 17.91
N ASN A 157 4.20 -8.71 18.84
CA ASN A 157 4.16 -7.81 20.02
C ASN A 157 5.15 -6.64 19.93
N LYS A 158 5.76 -6.39 18.76
CA LYS A 158 6.49 -5.15 18.53
C LYS A 158 5.50 -3.98 18.52
N GLY A 159 5.91 -2.82 19.06
CA GLY A 159 5.06 -1.64 19.21
C GLY A 159 4.34 -1.22 17.93
N GLN A 160 5.01 -1.27 16.77
CA GLN A 160 4.40 -0.92 15.47
C GLN A 160 3.17 -1.79 15.12
N TRP A 161 3.22 -3.10 15.38
CA TRP A 161 2.14 -4.02 15.02
C TRP A 161 0.98 -3.90 16.00
N VAL A 162 1.29 -3.75 17.29
CA VAL A 162 0.29 -3.46 18.34
C VAL A 162 -0.42 -2.14 18.05
N ARG A 163 0.35 -1.10 17.65
CA ARG A 163 -0.19 0.18 17.17
C ARG A 163 -1.13 -0.01 16.00
N GLN A 164 -0.72 -0.78 14.99
CA GLN A 164 -1.52 -0.97 13.79
C GLN A 164 -2.86 -1.65 14.08
N VAL A 165 -2.90 -2.63 14.98
CA VAL A 165 -4.17 -3.28 15.38
C VAL A 165 -5.12 -2.28 16.03
N MET A 166 -4.62 -1.38 16.89
CA MET A 166 -5.45 -0.31 17.47
C MET A 166 -5.97 0.65 16.41
N LEU A 167 -5.13 1.06 15.45
CA LEU A 167 -5.53 1.97 14.37
C LEU A 167 -6.64 1.38 13.49
N ILE A 168 -6.51 0.10 13.11
CA ILE A 168 -7.58 -0.62 12.40
C ILE A 168 -8.85 -0.62 13.26
N GLY A 169 -8.73 -1.01 14.54
CA GLY A 169 -9.86 -1.05 15.45
C GLY A 169 -10.60 0.29 15.53
N LEU A 170 -9.89 1.41 15.58
CA LEU A 170 -10.48 2.75 15.63
C LEU A 170 -11.21 3.15 14.34
N GLN A 171 -10.85 2.54 13.20
CA GLN A 171 -11.53 2.74 11.92
C GLN A 171 -12.78 1.87 11.77
N LEU A 172 -12.94 0.84 12.60
CA LEU A 172 -14.08 -0.08 12.56
C LEU A 172 -15.31 0.48 13.31
N PRO A 173 -16.53 0.12 12.87
CA PRO A 173 -17.74 0.30 13.65
C PRO A 173 -17.59 -0.24 15.09
N VAL A 174 -18.22 0.42 16.06
CA VAL A 174 -18.07 0.12 17.50
C VAL A 174 -18.34 -1.35 17.82
N ASP A 175 -19.34 -1.94 17.17
CA ASP A 175 -19.74 -3.35 17.32
C ASP A 175 -18.71 -4.35 16.74
N GLN A 176 -17.79 -3.89 15.89
CA GLN A 176 -16.71 -4.69 15.30
C GLN A 176 -15.35 -4.50 16.00
N GLN A 177 -15.19 -3.50 16.88
CA GLN A 177 -13.93 -3.22 17.58
C GLN A 177 -13.46 -4.36 18.50
N THR A 178 -14.36 -5.30 18.84
CA THR A 178 -14.02 -6.50 19.60
C THR A 178 -13.03 -7.40 18.87
N ALA A 179 -12.98 -7.36 17.53
CA ALA A 179 -11.98 -8.08 16.75
C ALA A 179 -10.55 -7.60 17.06
N ALA A 180 -10.37 -6.27 17.12
CA ALA A 180 -9.08 -5.65 17.41
C ALA A 180 -8.66 -5.86 18.86
N THR A 181 -9.56 -5.61 19.83
CA THR A 181 -9.27 -5.85 21.26
C THR A 181 -9.00 -7.32 21.56
N GLY A 182 -9.69 -8.25 20.89
CA GLY A 182 -9.41 -9.68 20.96
C GLY A 182 -7.99 -10.03 20.50
N LEU A 183 -7.55 -9.46 19.38
CA LEU A 183 -6.18 -9.67 18.88
C LEU A 183 -5.13 -9.02 19.79
N LEU A 184 -5.37 -7.79 20.27
CA LEU A 184 -4.49 -7.10 21.20
C LEU A 184 -4.30 -7.93 22.47
N ARG A 185 -5.37 -8.46 23.04
CA ARG A 185 -5.30 -9.36 24.21
C ARG A 185 -4.50 -10.62 23.90
N HIS A 186 -4.71 -11.23 22.74
CA HIS A 186 -3.96 -12.41 22.32
C HIS A 186 -2.46 -12.14 22.20
N TRP A 187 -2.07 -11.03 21.55
CA TRP A 187 -0.67 -10.70 21.30
C TRP A 187 0.07 -10.16 22.54
N THR A 188 -0.58 -9.30 23.30
CA THR A 188 0.03 -8.62 24.46
C THR A 188 -0.12 -9.39 25.76
N GLY A 189 -1.14 -10.24 25.87
CA GLY A 189 -1.52 -10.88 27.14
C GLY A 189 -2.20 -9.93 28.13
N VAL A 190 -2.50 -8.69 27.71
CA VAL A 190 -3.13 -7.66 28.54
C VAL A 190 -4.63 -7.55 28.18
N PRO A 191 -5.56 -7.48 29.15
CA PRO A 191 -5.33 -7.65 30.59
C PRO A 191 -4.95 -9.08 30.95
N LEU A 192 -4.17 -9.20 32.03
CA LEU A 192 -3.73 -10.49 32.57
C LEU A 192 -4.92 -11.35 33.01
N LYS A 193 -5.95 -10.74 33.62
CA LYS A 193 -7.15 -11.45 34.06
C LYS A 193 -8.19 -11.47 32.96
N LYS A 194 -8.62 -12.67 32.56
CA LYS A 194 -9.69 -12.87 31.57
C LYS A 194 -11.01 -12.19 31.97
N SER A 195 -11.31 -12.11 33.27
CA SER A 195 -12.52 -11.45 33.79
C SER A 195 -12.56 -9.94 33.52
N GLU A 196 -11.42 -9.30 33.30
CA GLU A 196 -11.32 -7.86 33.03
C GLU A 196 -11.40 -7.56 31.52
N ALA A 197 -11.41 -8.59 30.65
CA ALA A 197 -11.30 -8.40 29.20
C ALA A 197 -12.44 -7.58 28.60
N SER A 198 -13.66 -7.66 29.13
CA SER A 198 -14.80 -6.85 28.69
C SER A 198 -14.61 -5.35 28.95
N ASP A 199 -13.79 -5.00 29.94
CA ASP A 199 -13.59 -3.63 30.37
C ASP A 199 -12.46 -2.95 29.59
N TRP A 200 -11.72 -3.70 28.77
CA TRP A 200 -10.60 -3.22 27.97
C TRP A 200 -11.04 -2.78 26.58
N THR A 201 -11.40 -1.50 26.49
CA THR A 201 -11.68 -0.80 25.24
C THR A 201 -10.40 -0.43 24.50
N LEU A 202 -10.52 -0.02 23.23
CA LEU A 202 -9.38 0.52 22.48
C LEU A 202 -8.73 1.72 23.19
N ASN A 203 -9.52 2.60 23.84
CA ASN A 203 -8.97 3.72 24.61
C ASN A 203 -8.06 3.24 25.75
N LYS A 204 -8.44 2.20 26.49
CA LYS A 204 -7.56 1.63 27.53
C LYS A 204 -6.29 1.02 26.95
N TYR A 205 -6.38 0.37 25.78
CA TYR A 205 -5.18 -0.09 25.08
C TYR A 205 -4.30 1.07 24.61
N GLN A 206 -4.86 2.21 24.17
CA GLN A 206 -4.08 3.41 23.81
C GLN A 206 -3.36 3.99 25.03
N GLU A 207 -4.03 4.09 26.18
CA GLU A 207 -3.43 4.53 27.44
C GLU A 207 -2.27 3.61 27.85
N TRP A 208 -2.52 2.30 27.89
CA TRP A 208 -1.49 1.30 28.17
C TRP A 208 -0.32 1.38 27.17
N PHE A 209 -0.62 1.50 25.88
CA PHE A 209 0.39 1.57 24.82
C PHE A 209 1.31 2.79 24.98
N SER A 210 0.77 3.93 25.41
CA SER A 210 1.57 5.15 25.62
C SER A 210 2.62 5.00 26.73
N VAL A 211 2.38 4.12 27.70
CA VAL A 211 3.30 3.79 28.79
C VAL A 211 4.27 2.69 28.38
N GLU A 212 3.78 1.64 27.71
CA GLU A 212 4.58 0.48 27.30
C GLU A 212 5.55 0.80 26.15
N TYR A 213 5.13 1.64 25.20
CA TYR A 213 5.90 2.00 24.02
C TYR A 213 6.06 3.53 23.91
N PRO A 214 6.80 4.17 24.85
CA PRO A 214 6.87 5.63 24.93
C PRO A 214 7.53 6.28 23.70
N ASP A 215 8.37 5.54 22.98
CA ASP A 215 9.06 6.01 21.76
C ASP A 215 8.20 5.89 20.51
N GLN A 216 7.10 5.14 20.56
CA GLN A 216 6.20 4.97 19.41
C GLN A 216 5.23 6.16 19.28
N PRO A 217 4.78 6.49 18.06
CA PRO A 217 3.70 7.43 17.86
C PRO A 217 2.42 6.93 18.52
N ALA A 218 1.61 7.85 19.05
CA ALA A 218 0.33 7.48 19.64
C ALA A 218 -0.54 6.72 18.62
N ALA A 219 -1.28 5.72 19.09
CA ALA A 219 -2.19 4.92 18.28
C ALA A 219 -3.52 5.66 18.05
N VAL A 220 -3.46 6.88 17.53
CA VAL A 220 -4.63 7.74 17.25
C VAL A 220 -4.83 7.87 15.75
N LEU A 221 -6.07 8.04 15.33
CA LEU A 221 -6.38 8.39 13.94
C LEU A 221 -5.79 9.77 13.60
N PRO A 222 -5.39 10.01 12.34
CA PRO A 222 -4.89 11.32 11.96
C PRO A 222 -5.97 12.38 12.16
N VAL A 223 -5.54 13.59 12.53
CA VAL A 223 -6.41 14.75 12.71
C VAL A 223 -6.17 15.69 11.55
N ASP A 224 -7.24 16.12 10.89
CA ASP A 224 -7.15 17.11 9.82
C ASP A 224 -6.71 18.48 10.37
N LEU A 225 -5.80 19.15 9.66
CA LEU A 225 -5.41 20.51 10.01
C LEU A 225 -6.61 21.46 9.90
N ALA A 226 -6.68 22.43 10.80
CA ALA A 226 -7.71 23.46 10.74
C ALA A 226 -7.64 24.22 9.40
N GLY A 227 -8.77 24.28 8.69
CA GLY A 227 -8.88 24.96 7.40
C GLY A 227 -8.27 24.22 6.20
N ARG A 228 -7.87 22.95 6.37
CA ARG A 228 -7.35 22.12 5.27
C ARG A 228 -8.41 21.94 4.19
N LYS A 229 -8.04 22.17 2.93
CA LYS A 229 -8.91 21.99 1.76
C LYS A 229 -9.14 20.51 1.45
N TRP A 230 -8.11 19.69 1.65
CA TRP A 230 -8.10 18.29 1.27
C TRP A 230 -8.01 17.36 2.46
N THR A 231 -8.94 16.43 2.58
CA THR A 231 -8.92 15.34 3.55
C THR A 231 -9.12 14.01 2.83
N MET A 232 -8.84 12.90 3.51
CA MET A 232 -9.16 11.57 2.96
C MET A 232 -10.64 11.50 2.55
N ALA A 233 -11.56 11.96 3.39
CA ALA A 233 -12.99 11.95 3.10
C ALA A 233 -13.35 12.73 1.81
N THR A 234 -12.68 13.85 1.53
CA THR A 234 -12.96 14.65 0.32
C THR A 234 -12.40 14.04 -0.96
N LEU A 235 -11.31 13.28 -0.86
CA LEU A 235 -10.58 12.76 -2.02
C LEU A 235 -10.89 11.28 -2.30
N GLU A 236 -11.38 10.53 -1.32
CA GLU A 236 -11.71 9.11 -1.44
C GLU A 236 -12.64 8.79 -2.63
N PRO A 237 -13.72 9.55 -2.92
CA PRO A 237 -14.56 9.27 -4.08
C PRO A 237 -13.82 9.39 -5.41
N ALA A 238 -12.95 10.40 -5.55
CA ALA A 238 -12.13 10.57 -6.75
C ALA A 238 -11.07 9.45 -6.86
N LEU A 239 -10.47 9.08 -5.72
CA LEU A 239 -9.46 8.02 -5.63
C LEU A 239 -9.99 6.66 -6.10
N GLN A 240 -11.25 6.35 -5.79
CA GLN A 240 -11.89 5.08 -6.15
C GLN A 240 -12.29 4.99 -7.62
N THR A 241 -12.52 6.13 -8.27
CA THR A 241 -13.09 6.18 -9.62
C THR A 241 -12.09 6.53 -10.71
N PHE A 242 -10.97 7.16 -10.37
CA PHE A 242 -10.02 7.60 -11.39
C PHE A 242 -9.34 6.40 -12.08
N GLN A 243 -9.14 6.54 -13.39
CA GLN A 243 -8.42 5.57 -14.20
C GLN A 243 -7.03 6.10 -14.52
N THR A 244 -6.01 5.27 -14.26
CA THR A 244 -4.64 5.59 -14.67
C THR A 244 -4.55 5.52 -16.18
N SER A 245 -4.03 6.59 -16.79
CA SER A 245 -3.65 6.64 -18.21
C SER A 245 -2.27 7.25 -18.35
N ASP A 246 -1.60 7.00 -19.47
CA ASP A 246 -0.28 7.59 -19.74
C ASP A 246 -0.31 9.12 -19.68
N ALA A 247 -1.40 9.74 -20.17
CA ALA A 247 -1.59 11.19 -20.11
C ALA A 247 -1.70 11.68 -18.66
N LEU A 248 -2.44 10.95 -17.80
CA LEU A 248 -2.59 11.31 -16.39
C LEU A 248 -1.27 11.13 -15.62
N VAL A 249 -0.49 10.09 -15.94
CA VAL A 249 0.86 9.86 -15.37
C VAL A 249 1.82 10.98 -15.76
N GLN A 250 1.81 11.42 -17.03
CA GLN A 250 2.63 12.54 -17.50
C GLN A 250 2.26 13.85 -16.80
N GLN A 251 0.95 14.12 -16.63
CA GLN A 251 0.49 15.27 -15.86
C GLN A 251 0.95 15.18 -14.40
N GLY A 252 0.87 13.99 -13.80
CA GLY A 252 1.31 13.74 -12.43
C GLY A 252 2.79 14.00 -12.21
N GLN A 253 3.64 13.79 -13.22
CA GLN A 253 5.05 14.16 -13.16
C GLN A 253 5.23 15.68 -13.00
N LEU A 254 4.44 16.50 -13.69
CA LEU A 254 4.48 17.95 -13.55
C LEU A 254 3.97 18.38 -12.16
N VAL A 255 2.92 17.72 -11.67
CA VAL A 255 2.39 17.98 -10.32
C VAL A 255 3.40 17.60 -9.24
N TYR A 256 4.14 16.50 -9.40
CA TYR A 256 5.21 16.08 -8.49
C TYR A 256 6.29 17.17 -8.31
N GLN A 257 6.60 17.89 -9.39
CA GLN A 257 7.52 19.02 -9.35
C GLN A 257 6.87 20.26 -8.71
N LYS A 258 5.63 20.58 -9.11
CA LYS A 258 4.84 21.69 -8.58
C LYS A 258 4.65 21.60 -7.06
N ALA A 259 4.33 20.41 -6.55
CA ALA A 259 4.17 20.13 -5.13
C ALA A 259 5.49 20.10 -4.36
N GLY A 260 6.64 20.14 -5.05
CA GLY A 260 7.96 20.16 -4.44
C GLY A 260 8.46 18.80 -3.95
N CYS A 261 7.78 17.69 -4.28
CA CYS A 261 8.18 16.35 -3.86
C CYS A 261 9.62 16.01 -4.30
N GLN A 262 10.02 16.47 -5.50
CA GLN A 262 11.36 16.25 -6.05
C GLN A 262 12.49 16.87 -5.22
N LYS A 263 12.19 17.85 -4.34
CA LYS A 263 13.20 18.48 -3.49
C LYS A 263 13.77 17.52 -2.45
N CYS A 264 13.03 16.46 -2.13
CA CYS A 264 13.45 15.48 -1.13
C CYS A 264 13.46 14.06 -1.68
N HIS A 265 12.57 13.74 -2.61
CA HIS A 265 12.39 12.38 -3.12
C HIS A 265 12.89 12.23 -4.54
N ARG A 266 13.55 11.10 -4.79
CA ARG A 266 13.90 10.65 -6.13
C ARG A 266 12.80 9.75 -6.67
N ARG A 267 12.42 9.96 -7.92
CA ARG A 267 11.67 8.98 -8.72
C ARG A 267 12.34 8.85 -10.08
N ASN A 268 12.71 7.64 -10.44
CA ASN A 268 13.59 7.36 -11.58
C ASN A 268 14.89 8.17 -11.48
N LYS A 269 15.14 9.07 -12.43
CA LYS A 269 16.34 9.93 -12.48
C LYS A 269 16.06 11.37 -12.05
N VAL A 270 14.89 11.66 -11.49
CA VAL A 270 14.45 13.02 -11.15
C VAL A 270 14.30 13.18 -9.65
N GLY A 271 14.84 14.29 -9.12
CA GLY A 271 14.76 14.66 -7.70
C GLY A 271 15.96 14.23 -6.87
N GLU A 272 15.89 14.54 -5.58
CA GLU A 272 16.97 14.36 -4.60
C GLU A 272 16.84 13.07 -3.80
N ALA A 273 17.93 12.60 -3.19
CA ALA A 273 17.96 11.40 -2.35
C ALA A 273 17.98 11.74 -0.84
N LEU A 274 17.18 12.74 -0.43
CA LEU A 274 17.09 13.14 0.97
C LEU A 274 16.09 12.27 1.74
N GLY A 275 14.98 11.92 1.12
CA GLY A 275 13.99 10.97 1.63
C GLY A 275 13.95 9.65 0.83
N PRO A 276 13.02 8.74 1.17
CA PRO A 276 12.86 7.47 0.48
C PRO A 276 12.75 7.59 -1.04
N ASP A 277 13.38 6.67 -1.76
CA ASP A 277 13.22 6.55 -3.21
C ASP A 277 11.78 6.09 -3.56
N LEU A 278 11.11 6.85 -4.41
CA LEU A 278 9.71 6.62 -4.81
C LEU A 278 9.59 5.88 -6.15
N THR A 279 10.69 5.46 -6.77
CA THR A 279 10.70 4.75 -8.06
C THR A 279 9.88 3.46 -8.03
N SER A 280 9.98 2.69 -6.94
CA SER A 280 9.24 1.44 -6.77
C SER A 280 7.97 1.60 -5.94
N LEU A 281 7.53 2.84 -5.67
CA LEU A 281 6.42 3.08 -4.74
C LEU A 281 5.13 2.39 -5.19
N GLY A 282 4.81 2.42 -6.49
CA GLY A 282 3.64 1.76 -7.07
C GLY A 282 3.61 0.22 -6.94
N TRP A 283 4.76 -0.43 -6.68
CA TRP A 283 4.80 -1.85 -6.32
C TRP A 283 4.66 -2.06 -4.81
N ARG A 284 5.05 -1.07 -4.00
CA ARG A 284 5.15 -1.20 -2.54
C ARG A 284 3.91 -0.72 -1.82
N ARG A 285 3.12 0.21 -2.36
CA ARG A 285 2.00 0.87 -1.66
C ARG A 285 0.77 0.98 -2.55
N GLN A 286 -0.41 0.88 -1.93
CA GLN A 286 -1.70 1.19 -2.54
C GLN A 286 -1.87 2.69 -2.73
N ARG A 287 -2.71 3.09 -3.68
CA ARG A 287 -3.10 4.49 -3.92
C ARG A 287 -3.62 5.17 -2.65
N HIS A 288 -4.44 4.46 -1.88
CA HIS A 288 -4.93 4.95 -0.58
C HIS A 288 -3.78 5.21 0.39
N GLU A 289 -2.83 4.28 0.53
CA GLU A 289 -1.66 4.47 1.40
C GLU A 289 -0.82 5.67 0.96
N ILE A 290 -0.58 5.82 -0.34
CA ILE A 290 0.18 6.96 -0.90
C ILE A 290 -0.51 8.28 -0.57
N LEU A 291 -1.83 8.37 -0.79
CA LEU A 291 -2.59 9.58 -0.49
C LEU A 291 -2.58 9.88 1.02
N HIS A 292 -2.81 8.85 1.85
CA HIS A 292 -2.84 8.98 3.30
C HIS A 292 -1.50 9.46 3.85
N SER A 293 -0.37 8.85 3.44
CA SER A 293 0.97 9.29 3.86
C SER A 293 1.30 10.70 3.37
N THR A 294 0.73 11.13 2.24
CA THR A 294 0.94 12.50 1.73
C THR A 294 0.13 13.54 2.52
N LEU A 295 -1.09 13.19 2.95
CA LEU A 295 -1.93 14.06 3.79
C LEU A 295 -1.46 14.10 5.26
N TYR A 296 -0.96 12.98 5.78
CA TYR A 296 -0.59 12.81 7.19
C TYR A 296 0.82 12.21 7.33
N PRO A 297 1.87 12.93 6.91
CA PRO A 297 3.23 12.40 6.87
C PRO A 297 3.78 11.98 8.24
N SER A 298 3.25 12.54 9.34
CA SER A 298 3.65 12.18 10.70
C SER A 298 2.88 10.96 11.26
N HIS A 299 1.90 10.41 10.55
CA HIS A 299 1.07 9.31 11.05
C HIS A 299 1.78 7.94 10.97
N GLU A 300 2.64 7.78 9.97
CA GLU A 300 3.56 6.66 9.80
C GLU A 300 4.97 7.20 9.62
N LEU A 301 5.88 6.85 10.53
CA LEU A 301 7.29 7.26 10.46
C LEU A 301 8.12 6.11 9.89
N ASN A 302 9.02 6.43 8.96
CA ASN A 302 9.97 5.44 8.44
C ASN A 302 11.19 5.37 9.36
N GLU A 303 11.46 4.18 9.91
CA GLU A 303 12.60 3.94 10.82
C GLU A 303 13.97 4.10 10.14
N GLU A 304 14.06 3.92 8.82
CA GLU A 304 15.29 4.16 8.05
C GLU A 304 15.59 5.65 7.86
N TYR A 305 14.57 6.50 7.98
CA TYR A 305 14.65 7.95 7.79
C TYR A 305 14.15 8.69 9.04
N PRO A 306 14.73 8.42 10.23
CA PRO A 306 14.21 8.96 11.47
C PRO A 306 14.41 10.47 11.51
N THR A 307 13.38 11.19 11.95
CA THR A 307 13.51 12.60 12.28
C THR A 307 14.05 12.70 13.69
N VAL A 308 15.16 13.40 13.87
CA VAL A 308 15.86 13.52 15.16
C VAL A 308 16.13 14.98 15.50
N THR A 309 16.15 15.26 16.79
CA THR A 309 16.76 16.47 17.34
C THR A 309 18.12 16.10 17.92
N ILE A 310 19.17 16.75 17.43
CA ILE A 310 20.54 16.64 17.93
C ILE A 310 20.82 17.87 18.78
N VAL A 311 21.18 17.65 20.04
CA VAL A 311 21.72 18.66 20.94
C VAL A 311 23.23 18.48 20.98
N LEU A 312 23.97 19.53 20.61
CA LEU A 312 25.42 19.56 20.69
C LEU A 312 25.87 20.07 22.06
N LYS A 313 27.06 19.65 22.50
CA LYS A 313 27.72 20.13 23.73
C LYS A 313 27.97 21.64 23.75
N SER A 314 27.94 22.29 22.59
CA SER A 314 27.98 23.74 22.45
C SER A 314 26.67 24.44 22.86
N GLY A 315 25.60 23.69 23.13
CA GLY A 315 24.25 24.17 23.37
C GLY A 315 23.43 24.39 22.10
N LYS A 316 24.00 24.18 20.90
CA LYS A 316 23.24 24.26 19.64
C LYS A 316 22.32 23.04 19.51
N SER A 317 21.03 23.29 19.30
CA SER A 317 20.03 22.26 18.99
C SER A 317 19.62 22.34 17.53
N LEU A 318 19.56 21.19 16.87
CA LEU A 318 19.22 21.06 15.45
C LEU A 318 18.19 19.94 15.27
N SER A 319 17.23 20.15 14.37
CA SER A 319 16.23 19.12 14.04
C SER A 319 16.23 18.83 12.55
N GLY A 320 16.16 17.55 12.19
CA GLY A 320 16.13 17.12 10.80
C GLY A 320 16.07 15.60 10.66
N MET A 321 16.03 15.14 9.42
CA MET A 321 16.10 13.72 9.10
C MET A 321 17.54 13.22 9.17
N MET A 322 17.78 12.09 9.83
CA MET A 322 19.10 11.46 9.82
C MET A 322 19.41 10.97 8.40
N SER A 323 20.53 11.44 7.83
CA SER A 323 20.95 11.16 6.44
C SER A 323 22.27 10.42 6.34
N GLY A 324 22.96 10.22 7.46
CA GLY A 324 24.19 9.45 7.56
C GLY A 324 24.62 9.31 9.01
N SER A 325 25.05 8.11 9.38
CA SER A 325 25.60 7.82 10.70
C SER A 325 26.78 6.87 10.54
N SER A 326 27.96 7.35 10.90
CA SER A 326 29.16 6.53 11.04
C SER A 326 29.57 6.44 12.51
N PRO A 327 30.59 5.65 12.88
CA PRO A 327 31.14 5.66 14.23
C PRO A 327 31.69 7.04 14.66
N GLU A 328 32.10 7.89 13.71
CA GLU A 328 32.76 9.17 14.00
C GLU A 328 31.85 10.39 13.76
N THR A 329 30.94 10.29 12.79
CA THR A 329 30.12 11.42 12.33
C THR A 329 28.64 11.10 12.27
N LEU A 330 27.84 12.15 12.39
CA LEU A 330 26.39 12.16 12.19
C LEU A 330 26.03 13.27 11.22
N ALA A 331 25.19 12.96 10.25
CA ALA A 331 24.66 13.94 9.31
C ALA A 331 23.14 13.98 9.37
N ILE A 332 22.59 15.20 9.45
CA ILE A 332 21.15 15.43 9.35
C ILE A 332 20.85 16.34 8.16
N VAL A 333 19.64 16.23 7.66
CA VAL A 333 19.08 17.12 6.64
C VAL A 333 17.88 17.83 7.25
N SER A 334 17.95 19.15 7.34
CA SER A 334 16.84 19.97 7.83
C SER A 334 15.63 19.92 6.88
N ASN A 335 14.50 20.44 7.32
CA ASN A 335 13.31 20.62 6.46
C ASN A 335 13.54 21.60 5.29
N THR A 336 14.62 22.39 5.30
CA THR A 336 15.01 23.26 4.18
C THR A 336 15.93 22.57 3.17
N GLY A 337 16.31 21.32 3.43
CA GLY A 337 17.26 20.57 2.61
C GLY A 337 18.73 20.86 2.93
N LEU A 338 19.03 21.60 4.00
CA LEU A 338 20.39 21.85 4.43
C LEU A 338 20.95 20.59 5.11
N ARG A 339 22.00 20.01 4.52
CA ARG A 339 22.77 18.91 5.14
C ARG A 339 23.83 19.49 6.05
N GLU A 340 23.77 19.15 7.34
CA GLU A 340 24.80 19.47 8.33
C GLU A 340 25.39 18.17 8.88
N GLU A 341 26.73 18.14 9.02
CA GLU A 341 27.48 17.00 9.56
C GLU A 341 28.23 17.41 10.82
N PHE A 342 28.23 16.54 11.81
CA PHE A 342 28.78 16.77 13.14
C PHE A 342 29.67 15.60 13.56
N SER A 343 30.70 15.87 14.36
CA SER A 343 31.38 14.79 15.08
C SER A 343 30.43 14.24 16.14
N ARG A 344 30.36 12.90 16.30
CA ARG A 344 29.64 12.28 17.43
C ARG A 344 30.18 12.75 18.78
N THR A 345 31.45 13.13 18.85
CA THR A 345 32.06 13.63 20.08
C THR A 345 31.51 15.00 20.50
N ASP A 346 30.94 15.76 19.58
CA ASP A 346 30.28 17.04 19.83
C ASP A 346 28.80 16.88 20.19
N VAL A 347 28.22 15.69 19.98
CA VAL A 347 26.83 15.39 20.27
C VAL A 347 26.67 15.09 21.76
N GLU A 348 25.75 15.80 22.40
CA GLU A 348 25.35 15.57 23.79
C GLU A 348 24.17 14.60 23.85
N THR A 349 23.14 14.80 23.02
CA THR A 349 21.95 13.95 23.01
C THR A 349 21.32 13.89 21.63
N ILE A 350 20.72 12.74 21.31
CA ILE A 350 19.90 12.53 20.11
C ILE A 350 18.51 12.12 20.58
N VAL A 351 17.48 12.84 20.15
CA VAL A 351 16.08 12.59 20.51
C VAL A 351 15.27 12.30 19.26
N ASN A 352 14.74 11.09 19.16
CA ASN A 352 13.81 10.72 18.08
C ASN A 352 12.54 11.56 18.18
N GLN A 353 12.12 12.13 17.06
CA GLN A 353 10.91 12.92 16.96
C GLN A 353 9.74 12.03 16.55
N LYS A 354 8.55 12.36 17.07
CA LYS A 354 7.29 11.71 16.71
C LYS A 354 6.60 12.34 15.49
N THR A 355 7.30 13.22 14.80
CA THR A 355 6.83 13.97 13.63
C THR A 355 7.76 13.76 12.45
N SER A 356 7.20 13.72 11.25
CA SER A 356 7.98 13.54 10.03
C SER A 356 8.64 14.84 9.57
N ASN A 357 9.80 14.73 8.93
CA ASN A 357 10.44 15.84 8.21
C ASN A 357 9.77 16.13 6.85
N MET A 358 8.88 15.24 6.36
CA MET A 358 8.05 15.52 5.19
C MET A 358 7.01 16.60 5.55
N PRO A 359 6.96 17.74 4.83
CA PRO A 359 6.06 18.83 5.18
C PRO A 359 4.58 18.44 5.10
N GLU A 360 3.77 18.97 6.01
CA GLU A 360 2.32 18.91 5.88
C GLU A 360 1.79 19.96 4.90
N GLY A 361 0.61 19.71 4.31
CA GLY A 361 -0.06 20.68 3.43
C GLY A 361 0.50 20.75 2.00
N LEU A 362 1.32 19.78 1.58
CA LEU A 362 1.87 19.72 0.21
C LEU A 362 0.80 19.70 -0.89
N LEU A 363 -0.42 19.23 -0.57
CA LEU A 363 -1.54 19.14 -1.52
C LEU A 363 -2.40 20.41 -1.56
N GLU A 364 -2.28 21.32 -0.59
CA GLU A 364 -3.14 22.52 -0.50
C GLU A 364 -3.08 23.43 -1.74
N PRO A 365 -1.91 23.62 -2.40
CA PRO A 365 -1.83 24.42 -3.63
C PRO A 365 -2.45 23.74 -4.87
N LEU A 366 -2.90 22.49 -4.75
CA LEU A 366 -3.37 21.68 -5.86
C LEU A 366 -4.90 21.68 -5.97
N ASN A 367 -5.40 21.37 -7.18
CA ASN A 367 -6.79 20.97 -7.40
C ASN A 367 -6.96 19.43 -7.33
N ALA A 368 -8.20 18.94 -7.30
CA ALA A 368 -8.48 17.51 -7.17
C ALA A 368 -7.89 16.68 -8.33
N ASP A 369 -7.99 17.18 -9.57
CA ASP A 369 -7.45 16.50 -10.76
C ASP A 369 -5.92 16.41 -10.71
N GLU A 370 -5.25 17.47 -10.24
CA GLU A 370 -3.80 17.47 -10.02
C GLU A 370 -3.40 16.44 -8.96
N ILE A 371 -4.19 16.28 -7.90
CA ILE A 371 -3.94 15.26 -6.87
C ILE A 371 -4.11 13.86 -7.45
N MET A 372 -5.18 13.60 -8.21
CA MET A 372 -5.36 12.30 -8.87
C MET A 372 -4.23 12.01 -9.88
N ALA A 373 -3.77 13.03 -10.61
CA ALA A 373 -2.61 12.92 -11.47
C ALA A 373 -1.34 12.56 -10.70
N LEU A 374 -1.09 13.23 -9.57
CA LEU A 374 0.04 12.93 -8.68
C LEU A 374 -0.03 11.49 -8.17
N ILE A 375 -1.19 11.03 -7.68
CA ILE A 375 -1.37 9.65 -7.22
C ILE A 375 -1.19 8.65 -8.38
N ALA A 376 -1.69 8.95 -9.58
CA ALA A 376 -1.48 8.12 -10.77
C ALA A 376 0.01 7.97 -11.08
N PHE A 377 0.79 9.05 -11.03
CA PHE A 377 2.24 9.02 -11.25
C PHE A 377 3.02 8.30 -10.14
N LEU A 378 2.63 8.47 -8.88
CA LEU A 378 3.27 7.81 -7.74
C LEU A 378 2.95 6.31 -7.65
N SER A 379 1.76 5.92 -8.07
CA SER A 379 1.31 4.52 -8.12
C SER A 379 1.65 3.83 -9.45
N SER A 380 2.11 4.55 -10.46
CA SER A 380 2.52 3.92 -11.72
C SER A 380 3.80 3.12 -11.52
N VAL A 381 3.79 1.93 -12.11
CA VAL A 381 4.89 0.99 -12.04
C VAL A 381 5.71 1.08 -13.32
N ASP A 382 6.97 1.51 -13.20
CA ASP A 382 7.94 1.49 -14.29
C ASP A 382 8.86 0.26 -14.10
N GLY A 383 8.98 -0.62 -15.11
CA GLY A 383 9.92 -1.76 -15.11
C GLY A 383 9.47 -3.05 -14.39
N ILE A 384 10.42 -3.96 -14.13
CA ILE A 384 10.20 -5.29 -13.51
C ILE A 384 9.87 -5.13 -12.02
N PRO A 385 8.87 -5.87 -11.47
CA PRO A 385 8.60 -5.89 -10.04
C PRO A 385 9.88 -6.10 -9.23
N ARG A 386 10.16 -5.21 -8.28
CA ARG A 386 11.17 -5.51 -7.26
C ARG A 386 10.42 -6.14 -6.10
N PRO A 387 10.62 -7.43 -5.80
CA PRO A 387 10.00 -8.05 -4.64
C PRO A 387 10.35 -7.24 -3.39
N HIS A 388 9.43 -7.21 -2.42
CA HIS A 388 9.77 -6.76 -1.08
C HIS A 388 10.88 -7.67 -0.57
N THR A 389 12.11 -7.19 -0.61
CA THR A 389 13.17 -7.79 0.19
C THR A 389 12.82 -7.46 1.63
N ASP A 390 12.62 -8.50 2.44
CA ASP A 390 12.56 -8.37 3.90
C ASP A 390 13.91 -7.80 4.37
N GLU A 391 14.07 -6.48 4.31
CA GLU A 391 15.11 -5.79 5.05
C GLU A 391 14.51 -5.38 6.40
N GLY A 392 14.55 -6.34 7.33
CA GLY A 392 14.76 -6.16 8.78
C GLY A 392 13.65 -5.57 9.64
#